data_AF-A0A6V8PNP2-F1
#
_entry.id   AF-A0A6V8PNP2-F1
#
_cell.length_a   1.000
_cell.length_b   1.000
_cell.length_c   1.000
_cell.angle_alpha   90.00
_cell.angle_beta   90.00
_cell.angle_gamma   90.00
#
_symmetry.space_group_name_H-M   'P 1'
#
loop_
_entity.id
_entity.type
_entity.pdbx_description
1 polymer ?
#
loop_
_entity_poly.entity_id
_entity_poly.type
_entity_poly.pdbx_seq_one_letter_code
_entity_poly.pdbx_strand_id
1 'polypeptide(L)'
;MRERSNGLGGGFAAYGIYPEYADCYAFQVMLETDRAKELVEDYLRQNYFVEKDEPIPTRPVEAIKYRPLLWRYFLQVRQDKRKEYYDLTEEDFVIMTVMEINTRIEGAFVAS
;
A
#
# COMPACT_ATOMS: atom_id res chain seq x y z
N MET A 1 -18.11 -6.53 18.70
CA MET A 1 -17.93 -5.44 17.69
C MET A 1 -19.22 -5.04 16.97
N ARG A 2 -20.23 -5.92 16.83
CA ARG A 2 -21.57 -5.53 16.32
C ARG A 2 -22.24 -4.38 17.10
N GLU A 3 -21.94 -4.26 18.39
CA GLU A 3 -22.56 -3.25 19.27
C GLU A 3 -22.09 -1.81 19.01
N ARG A 4 -21.07 -1.59 18.17
CA ARG A 4 -20.49 -0.25 17.90
C ARG A 4 -20.22 0.03 16.42
N SER A 5 -20.70 -0.81 15.51
CA SER A 5 -20.54 -0.62 14.08
C SER A 5 -21.85 -0.13 13.47
N ASN A 6 -21.81 1.01 12.78
CA ASN A 6 -22.92 1.55 12.01
C ASN A 6 -22.92 1.07 10.55
N GLY A 7 -22.08 0.10 10.21
CA GLY A 7 -21.98 -0.46 8.86
C GLY A 7 -21.19 0.40 7.85
N LEU A 8 -20.57 1.52 8.26
CA LEU A 8 -19.80 2.38 7.36
C LEU A 8 -18.34 1.96 7.17
N GLY A 9 -17.84 1.04 8.01
CA GLY A 9 -16.46 0.55 7.93
C GLY A 9 -15.92 0.10 9.29
N GLY A 10 -14.83 -0.66 9.26
CA GLY A 10 -14.10 -1.09 10.45
C GLY A 10 -12.74 -1.63 10.05
N GLY A 11 -11.73 -1.41 10.88
CA GLY A 11 -10.36 -1.85 10.66
C GLY A 11 -9.75 -2.46 11.91
N PHE A 12 -8.67 -3.22 11.72
CA PHE A 12 -7.87 -3.80 12.79
C PHE A 12 -6.41 -3.48 12.54
N ALA A 13 -5.67 -3.19 13.61
CA ALA A 13 -4.21 -3.17 13.59
C ALA A 13 -3.70 -4.50 14.12
N ALA A 14 -2.79 -5.12 13.39
CA ALA A 14 -2.11 -6.34 13.80
C ALA A 14 -0.62 -6.20 13.51
N TYR A 15 0.22 -6.60 14.47
CA TYR A 15 1.67 -6.46 14.39
C TYR A 15 2.33 -7.84 14.30
N GLY A 16 3.40 -7.96 13.52
CA GLY A 16 4.16 -9.20 13.38
C GLY A 16 3.46 -10.30 12.57
N ILE A 17 2.47 -9.96 11.74
CA ILE A 17 1.71 -10.94 10.95
C ILE A 17 2.40 -11.41 9.66
N TYR A 18 3.55 -10.83 9.32
CA TYR A 18 4.36 -11.17 8.13
C TYR A 18 5.82 -11.44 8.54
N PRO A 19 6.11 -12.52 9.31
CA PRO A 19 7.45 -12.76 9.82
C PRO A 19 8.49 -12.98 8.71
N GLU A 20 8.10 -13.50 7.55
CA GLU A 20 8.98 -13.70 6.39
C GLU A 20 9.40 -12.38 5.72
N TYR A 21 8.69 -11.29 6.00
CA TYR A 21 8.92 -9.96 5.44
C TYR A 21 9.18 -8.91 6.55
N ALA A 22 9.79 -9.33 7.66
CA ALA A 22 9.99 -8.49 8.85
C ALA A 22 10.80 -7.21 8.56
N ASP A 23 11.71 -7.26 7.59
CA ASP A 23 12.58 -6.14 7.20
C ASP A 23 12.00 -5.30 6.03
N CYS A 24 10.75 -5.57 5.62
CA CYS A 24 10.09 -4.85 4.53
C CYS A 24 9.04 -3.87 5.06
N TYR A 25 8.86 -2.75 4.36
CA TYR A 25 7.64 -1.98 4.47
C TYR A 25 6.51 -2.73 3.77
N ALA A 26 5.33 -2.76 4.38
CA ALA A 26 4.15 -3.36 3.78
C ALA A 26 3.18 -2.24 3.40
N PHE A 27 2.85 -2.12 2.12
CA PHE A 27 1.84 -1.18 1.63
C PHE A 27 0.57 -1.94 1.28
N GLN A 28 -0.55 -1.60 1.91
CA GLN A 28 -1.87 -2.03 1.47
C GLN A 28 -2.52 -0.91 0.65
N VAL A 29 -2.67 -1.15 -0.64
CA VAL A 29 -3.14 -0.14 -1.61
C VAL A 29 -4.51 -0.52 -2.13
N MET A 30 -5.42 0.45 -2.11
CA MET A 30 -6.72 0.41 -2.77
C MET A 30 -6.60 1.04 -4.15
N LEU A 31 -7.02 0.33 -5.19
CA LEU A 31 -6.85 0.72 -6.58
C LEU A 31 -8.20 0.64 -7.30
N GLU A 32 -8.67 1.75 -7.87
CA GLU A 32 -9.97 1.81 -8.54
C GLU A 32 -9.94 1.22 -9.95
N THR A 33 -8.78 1.23 -10.61
CA THR A 33 -8.60 0.76 -11.99
C THR A 33 -7.28 0.03 -12.17
N ASP A 34 -7.19 -0.82 -13.20
CA ASP A 34 -5.93 -1.46 -13.60
C ASP A 34 -4.87 -0.41 -13.98
N ARG A 35 -5.29 0.72 -14.55
CA ARG A 35 -4.39 1.82 -14.89
C ARG A 35 -3.75 2.43 -13.64
N ALA A 36 -4.52 2.63 -12.57
CA ALA A 36 -3.98 3.10 -11.29
C ALA A 36 -2.96 2.09 -10.73
N LYS A 37 -3.22 0.79 -10.87
CA LYS A 37 -2.29 -0.28 -10.48
C LYS A 37 -0.96 -0.17 -11.23
N GLU A 38 -1.01 -0.07 -12.55
CA GLU A 38 0.20 0.08 -13.39
C GLU A 38 1.03 1.30 -12.96
N LEU A 39 0.40 2.45 -12.75
CA LEU A 39 1.09 3.68 -12.34
C LEU A 39 1.76 3.54 -10.97
N VAL A 40 1.08 2.92 -10.01
CA VAL A 40 1.67 2.61 -8.71
C VAL A 40 2.85 1.66 -8.86
N GLU A 41 2.71 0.58 -9.62
CA GLU A 41 3.78 -0.40 -9.81
C GLU A 41 5.00 0.20 -10.52
N ASP A 42 4.79 1.06 -11.52
CA ASP A 42 5.86 1.80 -12.19
C ASP A 42 6.61 2.72 -11.20
N TYR A 43 5.86 3.46 -10.37
CA TYR A 43 6.44 4.32 -9.34
C TYR A 43 7.21 3.52 -8.29
N LEU A 44 6.64 2.40 -7.82
CA LEU A 44 7.28 1.53 -6.84
C LEU A 44 8.56 0.90 -7.41
N ARG A 45 8.56 0.39 -8.65
CA ARG A 45 9.74 -0.21 -9.29
C ARG A 45 10.90 0.77 -9.47
N GLN A 46 10.61 2.06 -9.62
CA GLN A 46 11.64 3.10 -9.74
C GLN A 46 12.31 3.44 -8.39
N ASN A 47 11.61 3.22 -7.27
CA ASN A 47 12.03 3.69 -5.95
C ASN A 47 12.36 2.57 -4.95
N TYR A 48 11.82 1.37 -5.18
CA TYR A 48 11.87 0.22 -4.27
C TYR A 48 12.30 -1.05 -5.00
N PHE A 49 12.86 -1.98 -4.24
CA PHE A 49 12.82 -3.40 -4.56
C PHE A 49 11.52 -3.97 -4.02
N VAL A 50 10.72 -4.57 -4.90
CA VAL A 50 9.47 -5.23 -4.53
C VAL A 50 9.80 -6.70 -4.24
N GLU A 51 9.92 -7.04 -2.96
CA GLU A 51 10.24 -8.41 -2.51
C GLU A 51 9.08 -9.37 -2.80
N LYS A 52 7.86 -8.88 -2.64
CA LYS A 52 6.63 -9.59 -3.00
C LYS A 52 5.50 -8.61 -3.23
N ASP A 53 4.57 -9.01 -4.09
CA ASP A 53 3.28 -8.38 -4.22
C ASP A 53 2.18 -9.45 -4.32
N GLU A 54 1.00 -9.16 -3.80
CA GLU A 54 -0.14 -10.08 -3.85
C GLU A 54 -1.48 -9.37 -3.69
N PRO A 55 -2.58 -9.91 -4.26
CA PRO A 55 -3.92 -9.43 -3.95
C PRO A 55 -4.25 -9.71 -2.49
N ILE A 56 -4.94 -8.76 -1.85
CA ILE A 56 -5.49 -8.97 -0.50
C ILE A 56 -6.76 -9.81 -0.63
N PRO A 57 -6.85 -10.98 0.03
CA PRO A 57 -8.04 -11.82 -0.05
C PRO A 57 -9.28 -11.09 0.45
N THR A 58 -10.32 -11.04 -0.38
CA THR A 58 -11.62 -10.45 -0.03
C THR A 58 -12.75 -11.44 -0.30
N ARG A 59 -13.87 -11.26 0.38
CA ARG A 59 -15.12 -11.98 0.08
C ARG A 59 -16.09 -11.03 -0.61
N PRO A 60 -16.55 -11.35 -1.83
CA PRO A 60 -17.51 -10.51 -2.53
C PRO A 60 -18.86 -10.47 -1.79
N VAL A 61 -19.47 -9.27 -1.72
CA VAL A 61 -20.81 -9.06 -1.16
C VAL A 61 -21.64 -8.21 -2.12
N GLU A 62 -22.85 -8.64 -2.47
CA GLU A 62 -23.71 -8.00 -3.49
C GLU A 62 -24.01 -6.52 -3.20
N ALA A 63 -24.06 -6.13 -1.94
CA ALA A 63 -24.27 -4.74 -1.54
C ALA A 63 -23.16 -3.79 -1.99
N ILE A 64 -21.96 -4.30 -2.27
CA ILE A 64 -20.80 -3.51 -2.71
C ILE A 64 -20.67 -3.64 -4.23
N LYS A 65 -21.16 -2.63 -4.95
CA LYS A 65 -21.17 -2.57 -6.42
C LYS A 65 -19.83 -2.17 -7.02
N TYR A 66 -19.15 -1.20 -6.42
CA TYR A 66 -17.84 -0.73 -6.85
C TYR A 66 -16.81 -1.20 -5.84
N ARG A 67 -16.02 -2.19 -6.22
CA ARG A 67 -14.99 -2.78 -5.35
C ARG A 67 -13.64 -2.36 -5.90
N PRO A 68 -12.83 -1.62 -5.13
CA PRO A 68 -11.45 -1.39 -5.52
C PRO A 68 -10.70 -2.72 -5.50
N LEU A 69 -9.67 -2.83 -6.35
CA LEU A 69 -8.64 -3.84 -6.23
C LEU A 69 -7.84 -3.55 -4.96
N LEU A 70 -7.72 -4.55 -4.08
CA LEU A 70 -6.90 -4.45 -2.89
C LEU A 70 -5.62 -5.23 -3.13
N TRP A 71 -4.49 -4.54 -3.06
CA TRP A 71 -3.17 -5.14 -3.29
C TRP A 71 -2.23 -4.85 -2.14
N ARG A 72 -1.33 -5.80 -1.87
CA ARG A 72 -0.30 -5.67 -0.86
C ARG A 72 1.07 -5.76 -1.53
N TYR A 73 1.95 -4.83 -1.19
CA TYR A 73 3.34 -4.82 -1.64
C TYR A 73 4.27 -4.88 -0.43
N PHE A 74 5.34 -5.68 -0.53
CA PHE A 74 6.44 -5.73 0.42
C PHE A 74 7.67 -5.08 -0.22
N LEU A 75 8.15 -4.01 0.40
CA LEU A 75 9.02 -3.03 -0.24
C LEU A 75 10.29 -2.81 0.59
N GLN A 76 11.43 -2.71 -0.11
CA GLN A 76 12.68 -2.22 0.43
C GLN A 76 13.16 -1.01 -0.38
N VAL A 77 13.52 0.09 0.29
CA VAL A 77 13.99 1.30 -0.40
C VAL A 77 15.30 0.99 -1.12
N ARG A 78 15.39 1.34 -2.40
CA ARG A 78 16.61 1.08 -3.17
C ARG A 78 17.77 1.93 -2.63
N GLN A 79 18.98 1.34 -2.63
CA GLN A 79 20.17 2.02 -2.10
C GLN A 79 20.57 3.28 -2.88
N ASP A 80 20.28 3.34 -4.18
CA ASP A 80 20.50 4.53 -5.01
C ASP A 80 19.60 5.70 -4.56
N LYS A 81 18.33 5.41 -4.24
CA LYS A 81 17.40 6.41 -3.68
C LYS A 81 17.80 6.89 -2.29
N ARG A 82 18.33 6.01 -1.45
CA ARG A 82 18.88 6.40 -0.14
C ARG A 82 20.06 7.38 -0.26
N LYS A 83 20.83 7.33 -1.35
CA LYS A 83 21.92 8.28 -1.62
C LYS A 83 21.42 9.59 -2.22
N GLU A 84 20.41 9.52 -3.09
CA GLU A 84 19.77 10.70 -3.69
C GLU A 84 19.13 11.60 -2.63
N TYR A 85 18.49 10.98 -1.62
CA TYR A 85 17.84 11.66 -0.51
C TYR A 85 18.62 11.51 0.80
N TYR A 86 19.93 11.78 0.77
CA TYR A 86 20.81 11.56 1.93
C TYR A 86 20.46 12.39 3.17
N ASP A 87 19.75 13.51 2.98
CA ASP A 87 19.26 14.37 4.07
C ASP A 87 17.97 13.85 4.73
N LEU A 88 17.32 12.84 4.12
CA LEU A 88 16.10 12.22 4.63
C LEU A 88 16.38 10.89 5.30
N THR A 89 15.60 10.57 6.33
CA THR A 89 15.56 9.21 6.84
C THR A 89 14.83 8.30 5.83
N GLU A 90 15.03 7.00 5.95
CA GLU A 90 14.29 6.03 5.14
C GLU A 90 12.77 6.12 5.39
N GLU A 91 12.38 6.36 6.64
CA GLU A 91 10.97 6.57 7.04
C GLU A 91 10.37 7.82 6.39
N ASP A 92 11.11 8.94 6.36
CA ASP A 92 10.67 10.17 5.69
C ASP A 92 10.41 9.92 4.19
N PHE A 93 11.30 9.17 3.52
CA PHE A 93 11.15 8.82 2.12
C PHE A 93 9.92 7.93 1.87
N VAL A 94 9.64 6.99 2.76
CA VAL A 94 8.44 6.14 2.72
C VAL A 94 7.18 6.98 2.92
N ILE A 95 7.17 7.91 3.88
CA ILE A 95 6.06 8.85 4.08
C ILE A 95 5.83 9.69 2.82
N MET A 96 6.89 10.21 2.20
CA MET A 96 6.79 10.95 0.94
C MET A 96 6.20 10.10 -0.18
N THR A 97 6.59 8.82 -0.26
CA THR A 97 6.03 7.87 -1.23
C THR A 97 4.53 7.67 -1.04
N VAL A 98 4.08 7.50 0.21
CA VAL A 98 2.64 7.40 0.53
C VAL A 98 1.90 8.66 0.08
N MET A 99 2.46 9.83 0.37
CA MET A 99 1.85 11.11 -0.03
C MET A 99 1.82 11.28 -1.54
N GLU A 100 2.89 10.92 -2.25
CA GLU A 100 2.96 10.98 -3.71
C GLU A 100 1.88 10.09 -4.34
N ILE A 101 1.78 8.82 -3.91
CA ILE A 101 0.75 7.90 -4.43
C ILE A 101 -0.65 8.46 -4.16
N ASN A 102 -0.95 8.84 -2.90
CA ASN A 102 -2.29 9.26 -2.49
C ASN A 102 -2.73 10.60 -3.10
N THR A 103 -1.79 11.44 -3.55
CA THR A 103 -2.11 12.78 -4.07
C THR A 103 -1.92 12.92 -5.58
N ARG A 104 -1.05 12.13 -6.20
CA ARG A 104 -0.70 12.26 -7.62
C ARG A 104 -1.22 11.15 -8.50
N ILE A 105 -1.51 9.98 -7.94
CA ILE A 105 -2.01 8.84 -8.72
C ILE A 105 -3.52 8.70 -8.49
N GLU A 106 -4.31 9.19 -9.46
CA GLU A 106 -5.76 9.11 -9.41
C GLU A 106 -6.24 7.65 -9.32
N GLY A 107 -7.16 7.39 -8.38
CA GLY A 107 -7.68 6.05 -8.13
C GLY A 107 -6.73 5.14 -7.36
N ALA A 108 -5.67 5.65 -6.73
CA ALA A 108 -4.80 4.90 -5.83
C ALA A 108 -4.79 5.49 -4.41
N PHE A 109 -4.87 4.62 -3.40
CA PHE A 109 -4.80 5.03 -2.00
C PHE A 109 -4.10 3.98 -1.13
N VAL A 110 -2.96 4.34 -0.57
CA VAL A 110 -2.25 3.57 0.46
C VAL A 110 -2.95 3.78 1.80
N ALA A 111 -3.48 2.69 2.37
CA ALA A 111 -4.24 2.70 3.61
C ALA A 111 -3.39 2.40 4.85
N SER A 112 -2.30 1.65 4.68
CA SER A 112 -1.35 1.25 5.71
C SER A 112 -0.03 0.82 5.11
#